data_AF-A0A974DQF2-F1
#
_entry.id   AF-A0A974DQF2-F1
#
_cell.length_a   1.000
_cell.length_b   1.000
_cell.length_c   1.000
_cell.angle_alpha   90.00
_cell.angle_beta   90.00
_cell.angle_gamma   90.00
#
_symmetry.space_group_name_H-M   'P 1'
#
loop_
_entity.id
_entity.type
_entity.pdbx_description
1 polymer ?
#
loop_
_entity_poly.entity_id
_entity_poly.type
_entity_poly.pdbx_seq_one_letter_code
_entity_poly.pdbx_strand_id
1 'polypeptide(L)'
;MTDTIFNNGSDQWVCPNDRQLALRAKLHSGWSVHTFQTEKQRKNQSLDQNEVDVILQVIRRAEKVDTLEQQRIGRLVERLENMRKNVMGNGMSQCLLCGELLGFLGTTSVFCQDCKKKVCTKCGIETLGSQKRTVWLCKICSEQRE
;
A
#
# COMPACT_ATOMS: atom_id res chain seq x y z
N MET A 1 -1.80 -49.78 19.32
CA MET A 1 -1.88 -49.02 20.58
C MET A 1 -1.27 -47.67 20.29
N THR A 2 -2.14 -46.71 19.94
CA THR A 2 -1.74 -45.33 19.60
C THR A 2 -1.88 -44.51 20.87
N ASP A 3 -0.74 -44.08 21.41
CA ASP A 3 -0.69 -43.18 22.56
C ASP A 3 -1.29 -41.83 22.19
N THR A 4 -2.47 -41.57 22.74
CA THR A 4 -3.18 -40.30 22.68
C THR A 4 -2.43 -39.27 23.52
N ILE A 5 -1.54 -38.49 22.90
CA ILE A 5 -0.99 -37.28 23.51
C ILE A 5 -2.12 -36.24 23.51
N PHE A 6 -2.83 -36.14 24.62
CA PHE A 6 -3.71 -35.02 24.93
C PHE A 6 -2.87 -33.75 25.02
N ASN A 7 -2.72 -33.04 23.89
CA ASN A 7 -2.20 -31.67 23.91
C ASN A 7 -3.28 -30.78 24.53
N ASN A 8 -2.96 -30.20 25.68
CA ASN A 8 -3.86 -29.43 26.52
C ASN A 8 -4.32 -28.16 25.78
N GLY A 9 -5.54 -28.15 25.26
CA GLY A 9 -6.12 -27.03 24.47
C GLY A 9 -6.48 -25.78 25.30
N SER A 10 -5.88 -25.61 26.48
CA SER A 10 -6.20 -24.53 27.42
C SER A 10 -5.50 -23.20 27.12
N ASP A 11 -4.50 -23.19 26.24
CA ASP A 11 -3.58 -22.05 26.06
C ASP A 11 -3.58 -21.39 24.68
N GLN A 12 -4.71 -21.43 23.96
CA GLN A 12 -4.79 -20.87 22.61
C GLN A 12 -5.35 -19.44 22.60
N TRP A 13 -4.56 -18.50 22.09
CA TRP A 13 -5.04 -17.16 21.74
C TRP A 13 -5.92 -17.22 20.48
N VAL A 14 -7.14 -16.70 20.57
CA VAL A 14 -8.07 -16.66 19.45
C VAL A 14 -8.43 -15.21 19.15
N CYS A 15 -8.33 -14.83 17.88
CA CYS A 15 -8.78 -13.52 17.41
C CYS A 15 -10.33 -13.49 17.41
N PRO A 16 -10.98 -12.55 18.13
CA PRO A 16 -12.42 -12.42 18.13
C PRO A 16 -12.96 -12.03 16.73
N ASN A 17 -14.23 -12.32 16.47
CA ASN A 17 -14.89 -11.79 15.27
C ASN A 17 -15.09 -10.26 15.36
N ASP A 18 -15.29 -9.59 14.22
CA ASP A 18 -15.38 -8.12 14.13
C ASP A 18 -16.42 -7.49 15.07
N ARG A 19 -17.58 -8.16 15.25
CA ARG A 19 -18.64 -7.69 16.15
C ARG A 19 -18.18 -7.71 17.60
N GLN A 20 -17.47 -8.76 18.00
CA GLN A 20 -16.86 -8.87 19.32
C GLN A 20 -15.71 -7.89 19.49
N LEU A 21 -14.90 -7.65 18.45
CA LEU A 21 -13.81 -6.68 18.47
C LEU A 21 -14.33 -5.25 18.74
N ALA A 22 -15.36 -4.83 18.01
CA ALA A 22 -15.98 -3.52 18.16
C ALA A 22 -16.62 -3.32 19.55
N LEU A 23 -17.27 -4.36 20.08
CA LEU A 23 -17.82 -4.34 21.43
C LEU A 23 -16.71 -4.22 22.50
N ARG A 24 -15.60 -4.94 22.33
CA ARG A 24 -14.47 -4.90 23.27
C ARG A 24 -13.74 -3.58 23.28
N ALA A 25 -13.58 -2.94 22.12
CA ALA A 25 -13.04 -1.58 22.04
C ALA A 25 -13.90 -0.58 22.84
N LYS A 26 -15.23 -0.67 22.74
CA LYS A 26 -16.16 0.16 23.52
C LYS A 26 -16.11 -0.12 25.03
N LEU A 27 -15.86 -1.37 25.41
CA LEU A 27 -15.78 -1.80 26.80
C LEU A 27 -14.36 -1.72 27.39
N HIS A 28 -13.38 -1.25 26.61
CA HIS A 28 -11.96 -1.20 26.97
C HIS A 28 -11.39 -2.55 27.45
N SER A 29 -11.83 -3.67 26.87
CA SER A 29 -11.46 -5.04 27.31
C SER A 29 -10.39 -5.72 26.44
N GLY A 30 -9.66 -4.96 25.62
CA GLY A 30 -8.52 -5.42 24.81
C GLY A 30 -8.90 -6.07 23.47
N TRP A 31 -7.87 -6.44 22.68
CA TRP A 31 -8.02 -6.91 21.29
C TRP A 31 -8.04 -8.44 21.12
N SER A 32 -7.35 -9.19 21.97
CA SER A 32 -7.23 -10.66 21.92
C SER A 32 -7.78 -11.33 23.18
N VAL A 33 -8.21 -12.60 23.07
CA VAL A 33 -8.74 -13.38 24.19
C VAL A 33 -8.05 -14.72 24.30
N HIS A 34 -7.60 -15.04 25.50
CA HIS A 34 -7.23 -16.39 25.91
C HIS A 34 -8.49 -17.16 26.30
N THR A 35 -8.68 -18.38 25.78
CA THR A 35 -9.95 -19.12 25.85
C THR A 35 -10.42 -19.45 27.27
N PHE A 36 -9.60 -19.28 28.32
CA PHE A 36 -9.94 -19.67 29.69
C PHE A 36 -9.50 -18.72 30.84
N GLN A 37 -9.09 -17.47 30.55
CA GLN A 37 -8.71 -16.52 31.62
C GLN A 37 -9.84 -15.54 31.99
N THR A 38 -10.14 -15.44 33.30
CA THR A 38 -11.14 -14.49 33.86
C THR A 38 -10.69 -13.03 33.65
N GLU A 39 -11.63 -12.11 33.43
CA GLU A 39 -11.32 -10.66 33.28
C GLU A 39 -10.52 -10.09 34.45
N LYS A 40 -10.68 -10.68 35.65
CA LYS A 40 -9.97 -10.30 36.87
C LYS A 40 -8.47 -10.61 36.82
N GLN A 41 -8.08 -11.72 36.19
CA GLN A 41 -6.67 -12.07 35.97
C GLN A 41 -6.02 -11.17 34.91
N ARG A 42 -6.78 -10.73 33.89
CA ARG A 42 -6.29 -9.78 32.88
C ARG A 42 -6.07 -8.38 33.44
N LYS A 43 -6.97 -7.89 34.31
CA LYS A 43 -6.81 -6.59 34.99
C LYS A 43 -5.59 -6.50 35.90
N ASN A 44 -5.06 -7.64 36.35
CA ASN A 44 -3.86 -7.71 37.19
C ASN A 44 -2.54 -7.81 36.40
N GLN A 45 -2.59 -7.85 35.05
CA GLN A 45 -1.40 -7.76 34.21
C GLN A 45 -1.09 -6.28 33.94
N SER A 46 -0.72 -5.56 34.99
CA SER A 46 -0.04 -4.27 34.81
C SER A 46 1.36 -4.56 34.32
N LEU A 47 1.72 -3.96 33.18
CA LEU A 47 3.09 -4.03 32.70
C LEU A 47 4.03 -3.43 33.75
N ASP A 48 5.12 -4.13 34.05
CA ASP A 48 6.17 -3.53 34.85
C ASP A 48 6.91 -2.44 34.05
N GLN A 49 7.71 -1.63 34.74
CA GLN A 49 8.40 -0.51 34.09
C GLN A 49 9.35 -0.98 32.97
N ASN A 50 9.97 -2.15 33.12
CA ASN A 50 10.89 -2.70 32.14
C ASN A 50 10.14 -3.21 30.89
N GLU A 51 8.98 -3.85 31.05
CA GLU A 51 8.10 -4.24 29.95
C GLU A 51 7.60 -3.03 29.16
N VAL A 52 7.18 -1.97 29.87
CA VAL A 52 6.79 -0.69 29.26
C VAL A 52 7.96 -0.11 28.46
N ASP A 53 9.16 -0.09 29.03
CA ASP A 53 10.34 0.47 28.38
C ASP A 53 10.69 -0.30 27.08
N VAL A 54 10.58 -1.63 27.09
CA VAL A 54 10.78 -2.48 25.90
C VAL A 54 9.73 -2.16 24.82
N ILE A 55 8.46 -2.03 25.20
CA ILE A 55 7.37 -1.67 24.27
C ILE A 55 7.62 -0.30 23.66
N LEU A 56 7.99 0.70 24.47
CA LEU A 56 8.31 2.05 24.00
C LEU A 56 9.52 2.07 23.06
N GLN A 57 10.49 1.17 23.23
CA GLN A 57 11.60 1.01 22.28
C GLN A 57 11.16 0.41 20.95
N VAL A 58 10.18 -0.51 20.94
CA VAL A 58 9.59 -1.03 19.70
C VAL A 58 8.84 0.07 18.96
N ILE A 59 8.00 0.83 19.67
CA ILE A 59 7.21 1.93 19.09
C ILE A 59 8.14 2.98 18.46
N ARG A 60 9.15 3.44 19.18
CA ARG A 60 10.12 4.43 18.65
C ARG A 60 10.84 3.94 17.39
N ARG A 61 11.14 2.64 17.30
CA ARG A 61 11.73 2.06 16.09
C ARG A 61 10.74 2.04 14.93
N ALA A 62 9.49 1.67 15.19
CA ALA A 62 8.43 1.71 14.19
C ALA A 62 8.20 3.14 13.66
N GLU A 63 8.06 4.13 14.55
CA GLU A 63 7.90 5.54 14.18
C GLU A 63 9.06 6.08 13.33
N LYS A 64 10.30 5.64 13.64
CA LYS A 64 11.47 5.99 12.84
C LYS A 64 11.39 5.40 11.43
N VAL A 65 10.95 4.14 11.30
CA VAL A 65 10.76 3.49 10.00
C VAL A 65 9.65 4.20 9.22
N ASP A 66 8.54 4.52 9.87
CA ASP A 66 7.42 5.23 9.25
C ASP A 66 7.84 6.61 8.73
N THR A 67 8.63 7.35 9.50
CA THR A 67 9.13 8.67 9.08
C THR A 67 9.99 8.57 7.82
N LEU A 68 10.87 7.56 7.74
CA LEU A 68 11.71 7.33 6.56
C LEU A 68 10.87 6.89 5.35
N GLU A 69 9.85 6.07 5.57
CA GLU A 69 8.96 5.62 4.51
C GLU A 69 8.09 6.76 3.97
N GLN A 70 7.60 7.65 4.84
CA GLN A 70 6.90 8.88 4.42
C GLN A 70 7.80 9.76 3.54
N GLN A 71 9.08 9.92 3.87
CA GLN A 71 10.03 10.65 3.02
C GLN A 71 10.29 9.94 1.68
N ARG A 72 10.32 8.60 1.68
CA ARG A 72 10.46 7.81 0.45
C ARG A 72 9.26 7.99 -0.47
N ILE A 73 8.05 7.82 0.06
CA ILE A 73 6.79 8.02 -0.67
C ILE A 73 6.68 9.47 -1.15
N GLY A 74 7.03 10.44 -0.30
CA GLY A 74 7.01 11.86 -0.65
C GLY A 74 7.83 12.17 -1.90
N ARG A 75 9.04 11.61 -2.02
CA ARG A 75 9.88 11.77 -3.23
C ARG A 75 9.26 11.17 -4.48
N LEU A 76 8.58 10.03 -4.37
CA LEU A 76 7.90 9.39 -5.50
C LEU A 76 6.72 10.24 -5.97
N VAL A 77 5.90 10.73 -5.05
CA VAL A 77 4.76 11.61 -5.35
C VAL A 77 5.25 12.92 -5.98
N GLU A 78 6.32 13.53 -5.43
CA GLU A 78 6.89 14.77 -5.97
C GLU A 78 7.40 14.58 -7.41
N ARG A 79 8.11 13.48 -7.69
CA ARG A 79 8.56 13.14 -9.05
C ARG A 79 7.38 13.05 -10.02
N LEU A 80 6.34 12.32 -9.64
CA LEU A 80 5.14 12.13 -10.45
C LEU A 80 4.41 13.46 -10.71
N GLU A 81 4.26 14.30 -9.69
CA GLU A 81 3.67 15.63 -9.81
C GLU A 81 4.50 16.55 -10.70
N ASN A 82 5.83 16.49 -10.60
CA ASN A 82 6.71 17.24 -11.49
C ASN A 82 6.55 16.79 -12.95
N MET A 83 6.38 15.49 -13.23
CA MET A 83 6.08 15.04 -14.58
C MET A 83 4.73 15.57 -15.09
N ARG A 84 3.70 15.62 -14.23
CA ARG A 84 2.37 16.16 -14.56
C ARG A 84 2.40 17.66 -14.86
N LYS A 85 3.17 18.44 -14.09
CA LYS A 85 3.32 19.88 -14.29
C LYS A 85 4.05 20.23 -15.60
N ASN A 86 4.95 19.38 -16.06
CA ASN A 86 5.76 19.59 -17.27
C ASN A 86 5.11 19.05 -18.56
N VAL A 87 3.81 18.75 -18.55
CA VAL A 87 3.06 18.35 -19.74
C VAL A 87 2.97 19.52 -20.72
N MET A 88 3.41 19.33 -21.96
CA MET A 88 3.48 20.42 -22.96
C MET A 88 2.37 20.38 -24.02
N GLY A 89 1.76 19.23 -24.29
CA GLY A 89 0.82 19.06 -25.40
C GLY A 89 -0.61 18.73 -24.99
N ASN A 90 -1.52 18.79 -25.95
CA ASN A 90 -2.95 18.54 -25.73
C ASN A 90 -3.34 17.06 -25.72
N GLY A 91 -2.47 16.15 -26.21
CA GLY A 91 -2.77 14.73 -26.30
C GLY A 91 -3.77 14.35 -27.41
N MET A 92 -4.00 15.23 -28.39
CA MET A 92 -4.92 15.00 -29.52
C MET A 92 -4.22 15.19 -30.87
N SER A 93 -3.74 16.41 -31.15
CA SER A 93 -2.93 16.76 -32.33
C SER A 93 -1.45 16.88 -31.99
N GLN A 94 -1.13 16.98 -30.70
CA GLN A 94 0.23 17.04 -30.16
C GLN A 94 0.44 15.92 -29.15
N CYS A 95 1.68 15.45 -29.03
CA CYS A 95 2.07 14.53 -27.98
C CYS A 95 1.81 15.18 -26.62
N LEU A 96 1.06 14.49 -25.76
CA LEU A 96 0.77 14.98 -24.41
C LEU A 96 2.04 15.46 -23.67
N LEU A 97 3.13 14.70 -23.73
CA LEU A 97 4.32 14.98 -22.93
C LEU A 97 5.21 16.06 -23.56
N CYS A 98 5.73 15.83 -24.77
CA CYS A 98 6.72 16.73 -25.38
C CYS A 98 6.14 17.82 -26.30
N GLY A 99 4.83 17.79 -26.59
CA GLY A 99 4.19 18.79 -27.45
C GLY A 99 4.44 18.65 -28.96
N GLU A 100 5.25 17.68 -29.41
CA GLU A 100 5.47 17.42 -30.84
C GLU A 100 4.15 17.15 -31.59
N LEU A 101 4.02 17.67 -32.82
CA LEU A 101 2.86 17.43 -33.67
C LEU A 101 2.77 15.94 -34.07
N LEU A 102 1.55 15.40 -34.02
CA LEU A 102 1.22 14.02 -34.35
C LEU A 102 0.35 13.98 -35.60
N GLY A 103 0.56 13.00 -36.47
CA GLY A 103 -0.26 12.79 -37.68
C GLY A 103 0.57 12.52 -38.93
N PHE A 104 -0.02 12.75 -40.10
CA PHE A 104 0.53 12.34 -41.39
C PHE A 104 1.92 12.94 -41.72
N LEU A 105 2.14 14.20 -41.33
CA LEU A 105 3.44 14.89 -41.45
C LEU A 105 4.20 14.97 -40.13
N GLY A 106 3.68 14.32 -39.08
CA GLY A 106 4.21 14.39 -37.71
C GLY A 106 4.76 13.06 -37.22
N THR A 107 5.14 13.02 -35.95
CA THR A 107 5.67 11.80 -35.32
C THR A 107 4.56 10.76 -35.17
N THR A 108 4.91 9.47 -35.34
CA THR A 108 4.00 8.35 -35.08
C THR A 108 3.47 8.41 -33.64
N SER A 109 2.16 8.27 -33.48
CA SER A 109 1.48 8.36 -32.18
C SER A 109 0.88 7.04 -31.73
N VAL A 110 0.83 6.84 -30.42
CA VAL A 110 0.12 5.75 -29.74
C VAL A 110 -0.86 6.31 -28.71
N PHE A 111 -1.88 5.53 -28.36
CA PHE A 111 -2.83 5.90 -27.30
C PHE A 111 -2.41 5.31 -25.95
N CYS A 112 -2.38 6.16 -24.93
CA CYS A 112 -2.23 5.68 -23.55
C CYS A 112 -3.51 4.96 -23.12
N GLN A 113 -3.39 3.73 -22.61
CA GLN A 113 -4.51 2.93 -22.13
C GLN A 113 -5.23 3.61 -20.94
N ASP A 114 -4.51 4.34 -20.09
CA ASP A 114 -5.08 4.88 -18.85
C ASP A 114 -5.75 6.23 -19.07
N CYS A 115 -4.99 7.23 -19.54
CA CYS A 115 -5.52 8.58 -19.69
C CYS A 115 -6.19 8.84 -21.06
N LYS A 116 -6.18 7.86 -21.97
CA LYS A 116 -6.79 7.93 -23.33
C LYS A 116 -6.25 9.04 -24.24
N LYS A 117 -5.14 9.68 -23.87
CA LYS A 117 -4.48 10.72 -24.66
C LYS A 117 -3.41 10.12 -25.57
N LYS A 118 -3.11 10.81 -26.68
CA LYS A 118 -2.05 10.44 -27.61
C LYS A 118 -0.68 10.91 -27.13
N VAL A 119 0.32 10.06 -27.32
CA VAL A 119 1.74 10.37 -27.15
C VAL A 119 2.55 9.88 -28.34
N CYS A 120 3.69 10.51 -28.63
CA CYS A 120 4.63 9.94 -29.59
C CYS A 120 5.25 8.65 -29.03
N THR A 121 5.77 7.79 -29.91
CA THR A 121 6.41 6.52 -29.51
C THR A 121 7.60 6.70 -28.56
N LYS A 122 8.27 7.85 -28.57
CA LYS A 122 9.35 8.20 -27.60
C LYS A 122 8.83 8.53 -26.19
N CYS A 123 7.58 8.96 -26.09
CA CYS A 123 6.91 9.34 -24.85
C CYS A 123 5.93 8.26 -24.35
N GLY A 124 5.75 7.20 -25.13
CA GLY A 124 5.02 6.00 -24.76
C GLY A 124 5.95 4.90 -24.27
N ILE A 125 5.41 4.01 -23.45
CA ILE A 125 6.03 2.78 -22.97
C ILE A 125 5.10 1.64 -23.38
N GLU A 126 5.65 0.66 -24.09
CA GLU A 126 4.96 -0.58 -24.42
C GLU A 126 5.12 -1.57 -23.26
N THR A 127 4.00 -2.06 -22.74
CA THR A 127 3.97 -3.02 -21.63
C THR A 127 3.01 -4.17 -21.94
N LEU A 128 3.15 -5.29 -21.23
CA LEU A 128 2.22 -6.41 -21.33
C LEU A 128 1.00 -6.16 -20.45
N GLY A 129 -0.18 -6.13 -21.05
CA GLY A 129 -1.45 -6.06 -20.33
C GLY A 129 -1.88 -7.40 -19.74
N SER A 130 -2.88 -7.35 -18.86
CA SER A 130 -3.44 -8.51 -18.14
C SER A 130 -3.87 -9.69 -19.05
N GLN A 131 -4.22 -9.42 -20.31
CA GLN A 131 -4.65 -10.42 -21.30
C GLN A 131 -3.54 -10.85 -22.28
N LYS A 132 -2.25 -10.71 -21.91
CA LYS A 132 -1.08 -10.95 -22.80
C LYS A 132 -1.09 -10.13 -24.09
N ARG A 133 -1.90 -9.07 -24.16
CA ARG A 133 -1.89 -8.10 -25.27
C ARG A 133 -0.91 -6.99 -24.94
N THR A 134 -0.18 -6.50 -25.93
CA THR A 134 0.65 -5.30 -25.78
C THR A 134 -0.26 -4.10 -25.56
N VAL A 135 0.11 -3.27 -24.59
CA VAL A 135 -0.60 -2.04 -24.24
C VAL A 135 0.40 -0.90 -24.15
N TRP A 136 -0.06 0.30 -24.49
CA TRP A 136 0.78 1.50 -24.45
C TRP A 136 0.35 2.39 -23.29
N LEU A 137 1.33 2.89 -22.53
CA LEU A 137 1.14 3.88 -21.47
C LEU A 137 1.99 5.11 -21.79
N CYS A 138 1.52 6.31 -21.47
CA CYS A 138 2.43 7.45 -21.42
C CYS A 138 3.37 7.31 -20.21
N LYS A 139 4.56 7.93 -20.26
CA LYS A 139 5.51 7.87 -19.14
C LYS A 139 4.91 8.26 -17.79
N ILE A 140 3.98 9.24 -17.75
CA ILE A 140 3.28 9.63 -16.52
C ILE A 140 2.39 8.50 -15.99
N CYS A 141 1.58 7.87 -16.85
CA CYS A 141 0.70 6.77 -16.41
C CYS A 141 1.47 5.50 -16.08
N SER A 142 2.64 5.28 -16.70
CA SER A 142 3.55 4.21 -16.31
C SER A 142 4.11 4.46 -14.92
N GLU A 143 4.66 5.66 -14.67
CA GLU A 143 5.19 6.04 -13.35
C GLU A 143 4.10 5.99 -12.26
N GLN A 144 2.86 6.34 -12.59
CA GLN A 144 1.73 6.28 -11.67
C GLN A 144 1.40 4.86 -11.17
N ARG A 145 1.75 3.83 -11.95
CA ARG A 145 1.49 2.42 -11.61
C ARG A 145 2.61 1.79 -10.77
N GLU A 146 3.79 2.40 -10.74
CA GLU A 146 4.92 2.01 -9.88
C GLU A 146 4.68 2.46 -8.44
#